data_AF-A0A967WHN4-F1
#
_entry.id   AF-A0A967WHN4-F1
#
_cell.length_a   1.000
_cell.length_b   1.000
_cell.length_c   1.000
_cell.angle_alpha   90.00
_cell.angle_beta   90.00
_cell.angle_gamma   90.00
#
_symmetry.space_group_name_H-M   'P 1'
#
loop_
_entity.id
_entity.type
_entity.pdbx_description
1 polymer ?
#
loop_
_entity_poly.entity_id
_entity_poly.type
_entity_poly.pdbx_seq_one_letter_code
_entity_poly.pdbx_strand_id
1 'polypeptide(L)'
;MRLKSALTRTGERRRRELLVLGLIALLLLWSPVAFAHRPLPFGGAYDDPEHALYLKETDVSQVVYYELTSETSELWLAFEAEGGEDLYLNLGVPVIERLRGFRPSLALLGPGLPEVSLPVEIPPGLGGQVFPTEGIEESEIFHEPITDTRSWVLGEAELTLPEPGRYYVMAYSPSGTRGKLWVAVGKREAFGLGDVLSLPAVIAQVRQFHEVEGAPGWLKTVLAVTGLALLALGLWWLTR
;
A
#
# COMPACT_ATOMS: atom_id res chain seq x y z
N MET A 1 19.03 -61.76 -3.95
CA MET A 1 18.11 -61.02 -3.05
C MET A 1 18.47 -59.53 -2.85
N ARG A 2 19.73 -59.08 -3.07
CA ARG A 2 20.16 -57.68 -2.88
C ARG A 2 19.70 -56.64 -3.94
N LEU A 3 19.37 -57.05 -5.17
CA LEU A 3 18.97 -56.09 -6.24
C LEU A 3 17.55 -55.52 -6.07
N LYS A 4 16.62 -56.30 -5.49
CA LYS A 4 15.24 -55.82 -5.26
C LYS A 4 15.15 -54.74 -4.19
N SER A 5 16.05 -54.72 -3.20
CA SER A 5 16.06 -53.71 -2.13
C SER A 5 16.69 -52.37 -2.54
N ALA A 6 17.56 -52.37 -3.55
CA ALA A 6 18.16 -51.14 -4.08
C ALA A 6 17.14 -50.36 -4.92
N LEU A 7 16.39 -51.05 -5.79
CA LEU A 7 15.37 -50.46 -6.66
C LEU A 7 14.21 -49.82 -5.87
N THR A 8 13.77 -50.47 -4.78
CA THR A 8 12.72 -49.93 -3.90
C THR A 8 13.18 -48.67 -3.14
N ARG A 9 14.44 -48.64 -2.66
CA ARG A 9 15.02 -47.45 -2.01
C ARG A 9 15.08 -46.22 -2.93
N THR A 10 15.46 -46.41 -4.20
CA THR A 10 15.47 -45.31 -5.19
C THR A 10 14.07 -44.80 -5.54
N GLY A 11 13.07 -45.70 -5.62
CA GLY A 11 11.69 -45.32 -5.89
C GLY A 11 11.05 -44.51 -4.77
N GLU A 12 11.34 -44.86 -3.52
CA GLU A 12 10.89 -44.10 -2.36
C GLU A 12 11.55 -42.72 -2.26
N ARG A 13 12.86 -42.62 -2.53
CA ARG A 13 13.56 -41.33 -2.53
C ARG A 13 12.98 -40.36 -3.56
N ARG A 14 12.72 -40.84 -4.78
CA ARG A 14 12.13 -40.04 -5.86
C ARG A 14 10.70 -39.59 -5.56
N ARG A 15 9.88 -40.44 -4.91
CA ARG A 15 8.53 -40.06 -4.43
C ARG A 15 8.59 -38.97 -3.36
N ARG A 16 9.56 -39.02 -2.45
CA ARG A 16 9.76 -38.00 -1.40
C ARG A 16 10.13 -36.64 -2.01
N GLU A 17 11.06 -36.63 -2.95
CA GLU A 17 11.48 -35.42 -3.66
C GLU A 17 10.30 -34.79 -4.41
N LEU A 18 9.49 -35.59 -5.11
CA LEU A 18 8.29 -35.11 -5.82
C LEU A 18 7.20 -34.56 -4.87
N LEU A 19 7.02 -35.15 -3.70
CA LEU A 19 6.07 -34.65 -2.70
C LEU A 19 6.52 -33.31 -2.09
N VAL A 20 7.81 -33.18 -1.78
CA VAL A 20 8.38 -31.92 -1.26
C VAL A 20 8.29 -30.82 -2.33
N LEU A 21 8.66 -31.13 -3.58
CA LEU A 21 8.54 -30.19 -4.70
C LEU A 21 7.08 -29.80 -4.98
N GLY A 22 6.15 -30.75 -4.87
CA GLY A 22 4.72 -30.49 -4.99
C GLY A 22 4.18 -29.58 -3.89
N LEU A 23 4.66 -29.74 -2.65
CA LEU A 23 4.27 -28.90 -1.52
C LEU A 23 4.83 -27.47 -1.66
N ILE A 24 6.08 -27.33 -2.11
CA ILE A 24 6.69 -26.02 -2.41
C ILE A 24 5.93 -25.34 -3.55
N ALA A 25 5.60 -26.06 -4.63
CA ALA A 25 4.82 -25.52 -5.73
C ALA A 25 3.41 -25.08 -5.29
N LEU A 26 2.76 -25.85 -4.41
CA LEU A 26 1.44 -25.50 -3.87
C LEU A 26 1.48 -24.25 -2.96
N LEU A 27 2.55 -24.09 -2.17
CA LEU A 27 2.78 -22.88 -1.36
C LEU A 27 3.06 -21.65 -2.22
N LEU A 28 3.78 -21.81 -3.33
CA LEU A 28 4.01 -20.72 -4.30
C LEU A 28 2.75 -20.35 -5.08
N LEU A 29 1.84 -21.30 -5.33
CA LEU A 29 0.52 -21.05 -5.95
C LEU A 29 -0.46 -20.31 -5.03
N TRP A 30 -0.14 -20.18 -3.74
CA TRP A 30 -0.92 -19.41 -2.76
C TRP A 30 -0.38 -17.99 -2.54
N SER A 31 0.64 -17.56 -3.28
CA SER A 31 1.08 -16.17 -3.21
C SER A 31 0.03 -15.30 -3.90
N PRO A 32 -0.72 -14.43 -3.18
CA PRO A 32 -1.48 -13.39 -3.86
C PRO A 32 -0.48 -12.58 -4.68
N VAL A 33 -0.66 -12.57 -6.00
CA VAL A 33 0.04 -11.64 -6.87
C VAL A 33 -0.48 -10.25 -6.47
N ALA A 34 0.46 -9.43 -6.02
CA ALA A 34 0.26 -8.35 -5.09
C ALA A 34 -0.39 -7.11 -5.72
N PHE A 35 -1.58 -6.74 -5.24
CA PHE A 35 -2.17 -5.40 -5.40
C PHE A 35 -1.78 -4.51 -4.21
N ALA A 36 -0.49 -4.44 -3.90
CA ALA A 36 -0.02 -3.62 -2.79
C ALA A 36 0.63 -2.37 -3.35
N HIS A 37 0.05 -1.19 -3.11
CA HIS A 37 0.73 0.06 -3.42
C HIS A 37 2.13 0.05 -2.79
N ARG A 38 3.13 0.51 -3.55
CA ARG A 38 4.49 0.61 -3.02
C ARG A 38 4.50 1.66 -1.90
N PRO A 39 4.82 1.30 -0.65
CA PRO A 39 4.79 2.26 0.44
C PRO A 39 5.90 3.28 0.23
N LEU A 40 5.52 4.55 0.33
CA LEU A 40 6.44 5.66 0.51
C LEU A 40 6.87 5.74 2.00
N PRO A 41 7.91 6.53 2.33
CA PRO A 41 8.40 6.65 3.69
C PRO A 41 7.27 6.94 4.70
N PHE A 42 7.23 6.19 5.79
CA PHE A 42 6.34 6.44 6.92
C PHE A 42 6.90 7.57 7.78
N GLY A 43 6.05 8.54 8.12
CA GLY A 43 6.44 9.71 8.92
C GLY A 43 7.32 10.69 8.15
N GLY A 44 7.72 11.75 8.84
CA GLY A 44 8.34 12.93 8.24
C GLY A 44 7.43 14.16 8.34
N ALA A 45 8.05 15.34 8.40
CA ALA A 45 7.36 16.61 8.25
C ALA A 45 7.35 16.92 6.75
N TYR A 46 6.20 16.67 6.12
CA TYR A 46 5.93 16.95 4.71
C TYR A 46 4.75 17.91 4.65
N ASP A 47 4.75 18.91 5.51
CA ASP A 47 3.63 19.79 5.84
C ASP A 47 3.71 21.15 5.14
N ASP A 48 4.70 21.34 4.28
CA ASP A 48 4.82 22.52 3.44
C ASP A 48 5.43 22.20 2.04
N PRO A 49 5.34 23.14 1.07
CA PRO A 49 5.87 22.95 -0.28
C PRO A 49 7.39 22.78 -0.37
N GLU A 50 8.17 23.33 0.57
CA GLU A 50 9.64 23.25 0.56
C GLU A 50 10.11 21.88 1.04
N HIS A 51 9.39 21.29 2.00
CA HIS A 51 9.66 19.99 2.59
C HIS A 51 8.78 18.87 1.99
N ALA A 52 8.06 19.13 0.91
CA ALA A 52 7.17 18.15 0.28
C ALA A 52 7.89 16.82 -0.06
N LEU A 53 7.18 15.71 0.12
CA LEU A 53 7.69 14.39 -0.25
C LEU A 53 7.77 14.26 -1.78
N TYR A 54 8.98 14.21 -2.31
CA TYR A 54 9.20 14.15 -3.74
C TYR A 54 8.95 12.75 -4.34
N LEU A 55 8.03 12.67 -5.30
CA LEU A 55 7.71 11.46 -6.05
C LEU A 55 8.53 11.44 -7.34
N LYS A 56 9.27 10.34 -7.56
CA LYS A 56 10.10 10.16 -8.76
C LYS A 56 9.33 9.63 -9.96
N GLU A 57 8.32 8.80 -9.72
CA GLU A 57 7.52 8.12 -10.72
C GLU A 57 6.06 8.21 -10.28
N THR A 58 5.27 9.07 -10.93
CA THR A 58 3.85 9.30 -10.61
C THR A 58 2.93 8.28 -11.27
N ASP A 59 3.43 7.51 -12.24
CA ASP A 59 2.68 6.44 -12.88
C ASP A 59 2.73 5.14 -12.07
N VAL A 60 3.77 4.94 -11.23
CA VAL A 60 3.91 3.79 -10.34
C VAL A 60 2.90 3.88 -9.20
N SER A 61 2.18 2.78 -8.96
CA SER A 61 1.27 2.64 -7.82
C SER A 61 2.04 2.72 -6.50
N GLN A 62 1.93 3.86 -5.84
CA GLN A 62 2.61 4.20 -4.59
C GLN A 62 1.60 4.72 -3.57
N VAL A 63 1.86 4.55 -2.28
CA VAL A 63 0.99 5.06 -1.21
C VAL A 63 1.79 5.69 -0.08
N VAL A 64 1.32 6.84 0.40
CA VAL A 64 1.80 7.47 1.62
C VAL A 64 0.71 7.37 2.69
N TYR A 65 1.11 6.95 3.89
CA TYR A 65 0.25 6.96 5.08
C TYR A 65 0.65 8.15 5.96
N TYR A 66 -0.31 9.00 6.32
CA TYR A 66 -0.02 10.25 7.02
C TYR A 66 -1.07 10.57 8.08
N GLU A 67 -0.63 11.12 9.20
CA GLU A 67 -1.50 11.57 10.28
C GLU A 67 -1.47 13.09 10.36
N LEU A 68 -2.62 13.71 10.10
CA LEU A 68 -2.82 15.14 10.29
C LEU A 68 -2.97 15.42 11.79
N THR A 69 -2.07 16.24 12.32
CA THR A 69 -2.03 16.64 13.73
C THR A 69 -2.19 18.15 13.85
N SER A 70 -2.04 18.71 15.06
CA SER A 70 -1.93 20.17 15.22
C SER A 70 -0.58 20.73 14.80
N GLU A 71 0.44 19.88 14.74
CA GLU A 71 1.79 20.28 14.35
C GLU A 71 2.01 20.09 12.85
N THR A 72 1.27 19.15 12.25
CA THR A 72 1.33 18.78 10.83
C THR A 72 -0.08 18.77 10.24
N SER A 73 -0.57 19.93 9.79
CA SER A 73 -1.96 20.10 9.33
C SER A 73 -2.20 19.72 7.87
N GLU A 74 -1.12 19.59 7.09
CA GLU A 74 -1.16 19.17 5.69
C GLU A 74 -0.14 18.06 5.41
N LEU A 75 -0.38 17.33 4.32
CA LEU A 75 0.59 16.49 3.63
C LEU A 75 0.81 17.07 2.24
N TRP A 76 2.06 17.31 1.87
CA TRP A 76 2.50 17.79 0.57
C TRP A 76 3.36 16.74 -0.13
N LEU A 77 2.95 16.36 -1.33
CA LEU A 77 3.72 15.56 -2.27
C LEU A 77 4.11 16.44 -3.44
N ALA A 78 5.33 16.31 -3.95
CA ALA A 78 5.82 17.10 -5.08
C ALA A 78 6.33 16.18 -6.20
N PHE A 79 6.17 16.60 -7.45
CA PHE A 79 6.73 15.90 -8.61
C PHE A 79 6.90 16.86 -9.79
N GLU A 80 7.68 16.45 -10.78
CA GLU A 80 7.79 17.15 -12.06
C GLU A 80 6.96 16.41 -13.10
N ALA A 81 6.35 17.16 -14.02
CA ALA A 81 5.59 16.64 -15.16
C ALA A 81 5.99 17.36 -16.44
N GLU A 82 5.81 16.70 -17.58
CA GLU A 82 6.06 17.27 -18.91
C GLU A 82 4.76 17.82 -19.56
N GLY A 83 3.61 17.53 -18.97
CA GLY A 83 2.29 17.87 -19.51
C GLY A 83 1.78 16.84 -20.51
N GLY A 84 0.45 16.68 -20.57
CA GLY A 84 -0.23 15.64 -21.34
C GLY A 84 -0.23 14.25 -20.68
N GLU A 85 0.42 14.10 -19.53
CA GLU A 85 0.46 12.86 -18.75
C GLU A 85 -0.79 12.73 -17.87
N ASP A 86 -1.29 11.51 -17.72
CA ASP A 86 -2.40 11.24 -16.80
C ASP A 86 -1.88 11.00 -15.38
N LEU A 87 -2.44 11.71 -14.42
CA LEU A 87 -2.23 11.52 -13.00
C LEU A 87 -3.44 10.80 -12.40
N TYR A 88 -3.18 9.73 -11.69
CA TYR A 88 -4.18 9.06 -10.85
C TYR A 88 -3.89 9.30 -9.38
N LEU A 89 -4.93 9.71 -8.65
CA LEU A 89 -4.91 9.94 -7.22
C LEU A 89 -6.05 9.16 -6.56
N ASN A 90 -5.79 8.61 -5.39
CA ASN A 90 -6.81 8.00 -4.54
C ASN A 90 -6.58 8.42 -3.09
N LEU A 91 -7.65 8.84 -2.43
CA LEU A 91 -7.66 9.28 -1.03
C LEU A 91 -8.53 8.33 -0.22
N GLY A 92 -7.99 7.86 0.90
CA GLY A 92 -8.78 7.14 1.87
C GLY A 92 -8.31 7.32 3.29
N VAL A 93 -9.06 6.68 4.18
CA VAL A 93 -8.85 6.76 5.62
C VAL A 93 -8.98 5.34 6.22
N PRO A 94 -8.16 4.97 7.21
CA PRO A 94 -8.29 3.68 7.88
C PRO A 94 -9.69 3.48 8.48
N VAL A 95 -10.22 2.24 8.41
CA VAL A 95 -11.46 1.87 9.10
C VAL A 95 -11.21 1.82 10.61
N ILE A 96 -11.34 2.98 11.24
CA ILE A 96 -11.24 3.18 12.69
C ILE A 96 -12.45 4.03 13.11
N GLU A 97 -13.18 3.63 14.14
CA GLU A 97 -14.48 4.24 14.48
C GLU A 97 -14.40 5.76 14.64
N ARG A 98 -13.34 6.26 15.29
CA ARG A 98 -13.08 7.70 15.48
C ARG A 98 -12.85 8.48 14.19
N LEU A 99 -12.54 7.80 13.08
CA LEU A 99 -12.30 8.40 11.75
C LEU A 99 -13.52 8.32 10.83
N ARG A 100 -14.64 7.69 11.24
CA ARG A 100 -15.81 7.50 10.37
C ARG A 100 -16.35 8.83 9.78
N GLY A 101 -16.30 9.91 10.57
CA GLY A 101 -16.72 11.25 10.15
C GLY A 101 -15.59 12.14 9.64
N PHE A 102 -14.35 11.64 9.59
CA PHE A 102 -13.21 12.41 9.10
C PHE A 102 -13.31 12.53 7.57
N ARG A 103 -13.23 13.77 7.06
CA ARG A 103 -13.38 14.11 5.64
C ARG A 103 -12.24 15.01 5.17
N PRO A 104 -11.03 14.44 4.98
CA PRO A 104 -9.93 15.16 4.35
C PRO A 104 -10.22 15.46 2.88
N SER A 105 -9.53 16.42 2.28
CA SER A 105 -9.63 16.74 0.86
C SER A 105 -8.26 16.67 0.21
N LEU A 106 -8.24 16.42 -1.11
CA LEU A 106 -7.04 16.60 -1.92
C LEU A 106 -7.10 17.92 -2.68
N ALA A 107 -5.96 18.53 -2.90
CA ALA A 107 -5.77 19.58 -3.89
C ALA A 107 -4.57 19.23 -4.77
N LEU A 108 -4.74 19.31 -6.08
CA LEU A 108 -3.63 19.33 -7.03
C LEU A 108 -3.29 20.78 -7.34
N LEU A 109 -2.02 21.14 -7.24
CA LEU A 109 -1.49 22.45 -7.57
C LEU A 109 -0.45 22.31 -8.69
N GLY A 110 -0.43 23.25 -9.62
CA GLY A 110 0.50 23.20 -10.74
C GLY A 110 0.26 24.23 -11.83
N PRO A 111 1.18 24.31 -12.81
CA PRO A 111 1.03 25.19 -13.98
C PRO A 111 -0.18 24.78 -14.83
N GLY A 112 -0.78 25.76 -15.51
CA GLY A 112 -1.95 25.56 -16.38
C GLY A 112 -3.28 25.24 -15.68
N LEU A 113 -3.29 25.02 -14.35
CA LEU A 113 -4.50 24.81 -13.57
C LEU A 113 -5.21 26.15 -13.27
N PRO A 114 -6.53 26.15 -13.02
CA PRO A 114 -7.28 27.39 -12.74
C PRO A 114 -6.89 28.00 -11.39
N GLU A 115 -7.18 29.29 -11.19
CA GLU A 115 -7.01 29.90 -9.87
C GLU A 115 -7.80 29.15 -8.79
N VAL A 116 -7.18 28.96 -7.63
CA VAL A 116 -7.76 28.23 -6.51
C VAL A 116 -7.51 28.99 -5.21
N SER A 117 -8.43 28.85 -4.25
CA SER A 117 -8.27 29.36 -2.89
C SER A 117 -8.20 28.18 -1.93
N LEU A 118 -7.15 28.13 -1.12
CA LEU A 118 -6.87 27.07 -0.15
C LEU A 118 -6.59 27.69 1.23
N PRO A 119 -6.73 26.92 2.33
CA PRO A 119 -6.42 27.42 3.67
C PRO A 119 -4.91 27.60 3.96
N VAL A 120 -4.08 27.55 2.91
CA VAL A 120 -2.62 27.64 2.95
C VAL A 120 -2.13 28.59 1.87
N GLU A 121 -0.90 29.06 1.99
CA GLU A 121 -0.24 29.82 0.92
C GLU A 121 0.08 28.90 -0.27
N ILE A 122 -0.32 29.32 -1.47
CA ILE A 122 -0.07 28.58 -2.71
C ILE A 122 1.25 29.06 -3.30
N PRO A 123 2.16 28.16 -3.72
CA PRO A 123 3.38 28.57 -4.38
C PRO A 123 3.11 29.51 -5.58
N PRO A 124 3.88 30.59 -5.75
CA PRO A 124 3.61 31.60 -6.77
C PRO A 124 3.53 31.01 -8.18
N GLY A 125 2.53 31.47 -8.95
CA GLY A 125 2.35 31.07 -10.35
C GLY A 125 1.64 29.73 -10.56
N LEU A 126 1.19 29.06 -9.49
CA LEU A 126 0.41 27.83 -9.59
C LEU A 126 -1.08 28.10 -9.45
N GLY A 127 -1.88 27.40 -10.26
CA GLY A 127 -3.31 27.21 -10.01
C GLY A 127 -3.56 25.86 -9.31
N GLY A 128 -4.82 25.48 -9.17
CA GLY A 128 -5.16 24.15 -8.65
C GLY A 128 -6.58 23.67 -8.84
N GLN A 129 -6.77 22.41 -8.48
CA GLN A 129 -8.05 21.70 -8.51
C GLN A 129 -8.25 20.96 -7.18
N VAL A 130 -9.39 21.19 -6.54
CA VAL A 130 -9.74 20.58 -5.25
C VAL A 130 -10.68 19.40 -5.47
N PHE A 131 -10.40 18.30 -4.77
CA PHE A 131 -11.21 17.10 -4.70
C PHE A 131 -11.75 16.95 -3.27
N PRO A 132 -12.90 17.57 -2.97
CA PRO A 132 -13.49 17.52 -1.64
C PRO A 132 -14.09 16.14 -1.39
N THR A 133 -14.06 15.69 -0.12
CA THR A 133 -14.78 14.47 0.30
C THR A 133 -15.99 14.77 1.17
N GLU A 134 -16.21 16.04 1.52
CA GLU A 134 -17.41 16.47 2.23
C GLU A 134 -18.67 16.18 1.38
N GLY A 135 -19.71 15.62 2.02
CA GLY A 135 -20.92 15.19 1.32
C GLY A 135 -20.86 13.77 0.73
N ILE A 136 -19.72 13.07 0.81
CA ILE A 136 -19.66 11.65 0.46
C ILE A 136 -20.22 10.83 1.64
N GLU A 137 -21.49 10.42 1.47
CA GLU A 137 -22.25 9.67 2.47
C GLU A 137 -21.91 8.17 2.47
N GLU A 138 -21.73 7.59 1.28
CA GLU A 138 -21.33 6.19 1.10
C GLU A 138 -19.85 6.13 0.68
N SER A 139 -19.00 5.52 1.52
CA SER A 139 -17.61 5.23 1.17
C SER A 139 -17.45 3.73 0.98
N GLU A 140 -16.74 3.33 -0.08
CA GLU A 140 -16.42 1.93 -0.30
C GLU A 140 -15.42 1.45 0.74
N ILE A 141 -15.67 0.27 1.32
CA ILE A 141 -14.69 -0.38 2.19
C ILE A 141 -13.74 -1.19 1.30
N PHE A 142 -12.50 -0.74 1.22
CA PHE A 142 -11.42 -1.48 0.60
C PHE A 142 -10.72 -2.39 1.63
N HIS A 143 -10.51 -3.65 1.29
CA HIS A 143 -9.70 -4.59 2.07
C HIS A 143 -8.39 -4.86 1.34
N GLU A 144 -7.27 -4.47 1.94
CA GLU A 144 -5.95 -4.77 1.41
C GLU A 144 -5.50 -6.15 1.94
N PRO A 145 -5.31 -7.15 1.07
CA PRO A 145 -5.09 -8.54 1.50
C PRO A 145 -3.70 -8.82 2.08
N ILE A 146 -2.68 -8.06 1.71
CA ILE A 146 -1.28 -8.30 2.11
C ILE A 146 -1.03 -7.85 3.55
N THR A 147 -1.40 -6.63 3.88
CA THR A 147 -1.35 -6.05 5.22
C THR A 147 -2.56 -6.48 6.05
N ASP A 148 -3.62 -6.99 5.41
CA ASP A 148 -4.86 -7.43 6.05
C ASP A 148 -5.48 -6.30 6.87
N THR A 149 -5.61 -5.14 6.23
CA THR A 149 -6.16 -3.89 6.77
C THR A 149 -7.32 -3.40 5.93
N ARG A 150 -8.18 -2.56 6.52
CA ARG A 150 -9.35 -1.99 5.84
C ARG A 150 -9.32 -0.48 5.85
N SER A 151 -9.76 0.11 4.75
CA SER A 151 -9.89 1.56 4.59
C SER A 151 -11.23 1.92 3.97
N TRP A 152 -11.73 3.10 4.31
CA TRP A 152 -12.75 3.77 3.53
C TRP A 152 -12.06 4.52 2.40
N VAL A 153 -12.43 4.23 1.15
CA VAL A 153 -12.03 5.03 -0.01
C VAL A 153 -12.96 6.21 -0.08
N LEU A 154 -12.40 7.42 -0.02
CA LEU A 154 -13.16 8.66 0.01
C LEU A 154 -13.20 9.35 -1.34
N GLY A 155 -12.27 9.09 -2.24
CA GLY A 155 -12.32 9.70 -3.56
C GLY A 155 -11.19 9.24 -4.46
N GLU A 156 -11.49 9.20 -5.75
CA GLU A 156 -10.54 8.93 -6.81
C GLU A 156 -10.57 10.08 -7.80
N ALA A 157 -9.39 10.48 -8.27
CA ALA A 157 -9.25 11.49 -9.30
C ALA A 157 -8.32 10.98 -10.39
N GLU A 158 -8.72 11.19 -11.63
CA GLU A 158 -7.92 10.94 -12.82
C GLU A 158 -7.98 12.18 -13.69
N LEU A 159 -6.82 12.75 -14.00
CA LEU A 159 -6.73 13.98 -14.76
C LEU A 159 -5.46 14.04 -15.58
N THR A 160 -5.55 14.71 -16.72
CA THR A 160 -4.40 14.99 -17.58
C THR A 160 -3.74 16.30 -17.15
N LEU A 161 -2.45 16.27 -16.89
CA LEU A 161 -1.67 17.43 -16.46
C LEU A 161 -1.50 18.42 -17.64
N PRO A 162 -1.89 19.70 -17.51
CA PRO A 162 -1.99 20.58 -18.67
C PRO A 162 -0.66 21.08 -19.22
N GLU A 163 0.33 21.35 -18.36
CA GLU A 163 1.57 22.03 -18.72
C GLU A 163 2.79 21.37 -18.07
N PRO A 164 3.99 21.52 -18.66
CA PRO A 164 5.21 21.08 -18.00
C PRO A 164 5.53 21.92 -16.76
N GLY A 165 6.06 21.28 -15.73
CA GLY A 165 6.61 21.93 -14.54
C GLY A 165 6.35 21.16 -13.26
N ARG A 166 6.55 21.86 -12.14
CA ARG A 166 6.39 21.30 -10.81
C ARG A 166 4.94 21.31 -10.38
N TYR A 167 4.48 20.15 -9.93
CA TYR A 167 3.16 19.93 -9.36
C TYR A 167 3.26 19.55 -7.88
N TYR A 168 2.18 19.83 -7.15
CA TYR A 168 2.00 19.41 -5.77
C TYR A 168 0.66 18.72 -5.58
N VAL A 169 0.63 17.62 -4.83
CA VAL A 169 -0.60 17.07 -4.26
C VAL A 169 -0.61 17.35 -2.78
N MET A 170 -1.62 18.09 -2.33
CA MET A 170 -1.82 18.44 -0.94
C MET A 170 -3.02 17.67 -0.38
N ALA A 171 -2.85 16.97 0.74
CA ALA A 171 -3.95 16.43 1.51
C ALA A 171 -4.11 17.21 2.83
N TYR A 172 -5.33 17.65 3.12
CA TYR A 172 -5.62 18.50 4.28
C TYR A 172 -7.01 18.23 4.84
N SER A 173 -7.30 18.75 6.03
CA SER A 173 -8.65 18.72 6.62
C SER A 173 -9.31 20.10 6.52
N PRO A 174 -10.35 20.30 5.68
CA PRO A 174 -11.04 21.58 5.58
C PRO A 174 -11.62 22.06 6.92
N SER A 175 -12.02 21.13 7.78
CA SER A 175 -12.56 21.41 9.12
C SER A 175 -11.48 21.64 10.19
N GLY A 176 -10.19 21.53 9.84
CA GLY A 176 -9.08 21.58 10.79
C GLY A 176 -9.04 20.39 11.77
N THR A 177 -9.82 19.33 11.48
CA THR A 177 -9.85 18.13 12.33
C THR A 177 -8.62 17.25 12.08
N ARG A 178 -8.11 16.65 13.15
CA ARG A 178 -7.01 15.69 13.10
C ARG A 178 -7.51 14.33 12.63
N GLY A 179 -6.66 13.58 11.94
CA GLY A 179 -7.03 12.26 11.47
C GLY A 179 -5.93 11.57 10.68
N LYS A 180 -6.11 10.27 10.47
CA LYS A 180 -5.22 9.46 9.63
C LYS A 180 -5.81 9.35 8.24
N LEU A 181 -4.96 9.53 7.24
CA LEU A 181 -5.30 9.37 5.84
C LEU A 181 -4.19 8.62 5.10
N TRP A 182 -4.50 8.17 3.91
CA TRP A 182 -3.50 7.76 2.94
C TRP A 182 -3.81 8.37 1.58
N VAL A 183 -2.75 8.67 0.84
CA VAL A 183 -2.83 9.14 -0.54
C VAL A 183 -2.08 8.14 -1.40
N ALA A 184 -2.78 7.57 -2.38
CA ALA A 184 -2.18 6.74 -3.40
C ALA A 184 -2.03 7.53 -4.71
N VAL A 185 -0.93 7.29 -5.40
CA VAL A 185 -0.58 7.92 -6.67
C VAL A 185 -0.22 6.82 -7.67
N GLY A 186 -0.65 6.97 -8.92
CA GLY A 186 -0.29 6.06 -10.00
C GLY A 186 -1.04 4.71 -9.98
N LYS A 187 -0.92 3.97 -11.09
CA LYS A 187 -1.62 2.68 -11.31
C LYS A 187 -0.68 1.55 -11.72
N ARG A 188 0.51 1.85 -12.25
CA ARG A 188 1.47 0.85 -12.74
C ARG A 188 2.16 0.17 -11.58
N GLU A 189 2.04 -1.15 -11.50
CA GLU A 189 2.78 -1.93 -10.52
C GLU A 189 4.26 -2.07 -10.91
N ALA A 190 5.17 -1.80 -9.98
CA ALA A 190 6.60 -1.93 -10.17
C ALA A 190 7.29 -2.37 -8.87
N PHE A 191 7.46 -3.69 -8.70
CA PHE A 191 8.08 -4.28 -7.52
C PHE A 191 9.46 -4.86 -7.83
N GLY A 192 10.42 -4.58 -6.94
CA GLY A 192 11.75 -5.16 -6.96
C GLY A 192 12.02 -6.08 -5.77
N LEU A 193 13.20 -6.72 -5.77
CA LEU A 193 13.64 -7.59 -4.67
C LEU A 193 13.73 -6.85 -3.33
N GLY A 194 14.08 -5.57 -3.35
CA GLY A 194 14.12 -4.73 -2.15
C GLY A 194 12.75 -4.60 -1.49
N ASP A 195 11.68 -4.47 -2.29
CA ASP A 195 10.32 -4.34 -1.78
C ASP A 195 9.89 -5.66 -1.09
N VAL A 196 10.23 -6.82 -1.68
CA VAL A 196 9.99 -8.14 -1.07
C VAL A 196 10.70 -8.30 0.28
N LEU A 197 11.97 -7.87 0.37
CA LEU A 197 12.74 -7.97 1.62
C LEU A 197 12.21 -7.02 2.70
N SER A 198 11.68 -5.87 2.31
CA SER A 198 11.09 -4.89 3.23
C SER A 198 9.67 -5.23 3.68
N LEU A 199 9.01 -6.16 2.99
CA LEU A 199 7.58 -6.46 3.15
C LEU A 199 7.16 -6.74 4.61
N PRO A 200 7.90 -7.53 5.44
CA PRO A 200 7.49 -7.74 6.83
C PRO A 200 7.44 -6.45 7.66
N ALA A 201 8.38 -5.53 7.44
CA ALA A 201 8.41 -4.25 8.12
C ALA A 201 7.29 -3.32 7.63
N VAL A 202 7.00 -3.35 6.32
CA VAL A 202 5.87 -2.62 5.74
C VAL A 202 4.55 -3.10 6.33
N ILE A 203 4.32 -4.42 6.35
CA ILE A 203 3.11 -5.01 6.94
C ILE A 203 2.94 -4.57 8.39
N ALA A 204 4.01 -4.59 9.18
CA ALA A 204 3.96 -4.15 10.58
C ALA A 204 3.58 -2.66 10.70
N GLN A 205 4.19 -1.79 9.90
CA GLN A 205 3.93 -0.34 9.93
C GLN A 205 2.52 0.01 9.47
N VAL A 206 2.05 -0.56 8.35
CA VAL A 206 0.68 -0.34 7.86
C VAL A 206 -0.35 -0.80 8.89
N ARG A 207 -0.16 -1.98 9.48
CA ARG A 207 -1.07 -2.51 10.51
C ARG A 207 -1.05 -1.65 11.78
N GLN A 208 0.12 -1.18 12.20
CA GLN A 208 0.23 -0.25 13.32
C GLN A 208 -0.50 1.07 13.03
N PHE A 209 -0.34 1.62 11.83
CA PHE A 209 -1.04 2.83 11.39
C PHE A 209 -2.57 2.65 11.42
N HIS A 210 -3.05 1.47 10.97
CA HIS A 210 -4.46 1.09 11.00
C HIS A 210 -4.97 0.61 12.37
N GLU A 211 -4.13 0.60 13.42
CA GLU A 211 -4.49 0.12 14.76
C GLU A 211 -4.97 -1.34 14.78
N VAL A 212 -4.42 -2.18 13.88
CA VAL A 212 -4.74 -3.60 13.79
C VAL A 212 -3.68 -4.44 14.49
N GLU A 213 -4.11 -5.17 15.52
CA GLU A 213 -3.21 -6.01 16.32
C GLU A 213 -2.86 -7.35 15.66
N GLY A 214 -1.71 -7.89 16.05
CA GLY A 214 -1.25 -9.23 15.66
C GLY A 214 -0.86 -9.38 14.19
N ALA A 215 -0.52 -10.62 13.81
CA ALA A 215 -0.16 -10.97 12.44
C ALA A 215 -1.39 -11.02 11.50
N PRO A 216 -1.21 -10.74 10.20
CA PRO A 216 -2.24 -10.97 9.18
C PRO A 216 -2.83 -12.37 9.24
N GLY A 217 -4.11 -12.51 8.92
CA GLY A 217 -4.80 -13.80 8.92
C GLY A 217 -4.12 -14.83 8.01
N TRP A 218 -3.70 -14.41 6.81
CA TRP A 218 -3.00 -15.29 5.86
C TRP A 218 -1.67 -15.81 6.42
N LEU A 219 -0.92 -14.99 7.15
CA LEU A 219 0.37 -15.38 7.72
C LEU A 219 0.18 -16.43 8.80
N LYS A 220 -0.85 -16.28 9.64
CA LYS A 220 -1.23 -17.29 10.64
C LYS A 220 -1.56 -18.63 9.98
N THR A 221 -2.33 -18.59 8.89
CA THR A 221 -2.68 -19.79 8.11
C THR A 221 -1.44 -20.45 7.52
N VAL A 222 -0.54 -19.70 6.89
CA VAL A 222 0.71 -20.22 6.31
C VAL A 222 1.57 -20.88 7.39
N LEU A 223 1.74 -20.24 8.54
CA LEU A 223 2.51 -20.81 9.65
C LEU A 223 1.87 -22.08 10.21
N ALA A 224 0.55 -22.11 10.36
CA ALA A 224 -0.17 -23.29 10.83
C ALA A 224 -0.04 -24.48 9.86
N VAL A 225 -0.25 -24.26 8.57
CA VAL A 225 -0.10 -25.28 7.53
C VAL A 225 1.34 -25.79 7.46
N THR A 226 2.32 -24.89 7.52
CA THR A 226 3.74 -25.25 7.51
C THR A 226 4.12 -26.07 8.75
N GLY A 227 3.63 -25.66 9.93
CA GLY A 227 3.84 -26.40 11.18
C GLY A 227 3.26 -27.82 11.12
N LEU A 228 2.02 -27.97 10.62
CA LEU A 228 1.39 -29.27 10.42
C LEU A 228 2.16 -30.15 9.42
N ALA A 229 2.64 -29.57 8.33
CA ALA A 229 3.44 -30.28 7.34
C ALA A 229 4.77 -30.78 7.93
N LEU A 230 5.49 -29.94 8.69
CA LEU A 230 6.74 -30.31 9.36
C LEU A 230 6.52 -31.39 10.42
N LEU A 231 5.43 -31.32 11.19
CA LEU A 231 5.05 -32.36 12.15
C LEU A 231 4.77 -33.69 11.44
N ALA A 232 4.00 -33.67 10.34
CA ALA A 232 3.73 -34.87 9.56
C ALA A 232 5.01 -35.48 8.96
N LEU A 233 5.92 -34.65 8.44
CA LEU A 233 7.25 -35.05 7.98
C LEU A 233 8.09 -35.69 9.10
N GLY A 234 8.07 -35.09 10.30
CA GLY A 234 8.77 -35.62 11.48
C GLY A 234 8.22 -36.97 11.94
N LEU A 235 6.90 -37.10 12.07
CA LEU A 235 6.24 -38.36 12.45
C LEU A 235 6.49 -39.46 11.41
N TRP A 236 6.43 -39.11 10.13
CA TRP A 236 6.75 -40.03 9.06
C TRP A 236 8.22 -40.44 9.07
N TRP A 237 9.15 -39.56 9.47
CA TRP A 237 10.57 -39.91 9.60
C TRP A 237 10.81 -40.88 10.76
N LEU A 238 10.11 -40.71 11.89
CA LEU A 238 10.21 -41.57 13.08
C LEU A 238 9.61 -42.97 12.88
N THR A 239 8.71 -43.14 11.92
CA THR A 239 8.03 -44.41 11.64
C THR A 239 8.70 -45.23 10.53
N ARG A 240 9.92 -44.85 10.12
CA ARG A 240 10.75 -45.54 9.13
C ARG A 240 12.07 -46.01 9.72
#